data_AF-A0AAJ4D376-F1
#
_entry.id   AF-A0AAJ4D376-F1
#
_cell.length_a   1.000
_cell.length_b   1.000
_cell.length_c   1.000
_cell.angle_alpha   90.00
_cell.angle_beta   90.00
_cell.angle_gamma   90.00
#
_symmetry.space_group_name_H-M   'P 1'
#
loop_
_entity.id
_entity.type
_entity.pdbx_description
1 polymer ?
#
loop_
_entity_poly.entity_id
_entity_poly.type
_entity_poly.pdbx_seq_one_letter_code
_entity_poly.pdbx_strand_id
1 'polypeptide(L)'
;MLIASAAACYTSVLVSMIESRDLPVVDVAVDSEGLTSDDEFKIIHHPRIVLSEKATEKQIQSANRICAAADRGCTVANLLKKADVKIEVQGEIFTK
;
A
#
# COMPACT_ATOMS: atom_id res chain seq x y z
N MET A 1 -4.23 -7.80 16.15
CA MET A 1 -3.67 -8.88 15.30
C MET A 1 -4.10 -8.74 13.84
N LEU A 2 -5.41 -8.65 13.54
CA LEU A 2 -5.94 -8.53 12.16
C LEU A 2 -5.28 -7.43 11.31
N ILE A 3 -5.30 -6.19 11.80
CA ILE A 3 -4.73 -5.02 11.09
C ILE A 3 -3.24 -5.22 10.81
N ALA A 4 -2.48 -5.73 11.78
CA ALA A 4 -1.05 -6.00 11.63
C ALA A 4 -0.77 -7.05 10.54
N SER A 5 -1.57 -8.12 10.46
CA SER A 5 -1.42 -9.12 9.40
C SER A 5 -1.77 -8.56 8.01
N ALA A 6 -2.81 -7.74 7.91
CA ALA A 6 -3.15 -7.05 6.67
C ALA A 6 -2.04 -6.08 6.24
N ALA A 7 -1.53 -5.26 7.16
CA ALA A 7 -0.44 -4.33 6.94
C ALA A 7 0.85 -5.05 6.49
N ALA A 8 1.21 -6.17 7.13
CA ALA A 8 2.40 -6.94 6.76
C ALA A 8 2.28 -7.56 5.35
N CYS A 9 1.13 -8.13 5.01
CA CYS A 9 0.86 -8.66 3.67
C CYS A 9 0.88 -7.55 2.61
N TYR A 10 0.22 -6.42 2.89
CA TYR A 10 0.22 -5.28 1.99
C TYR A 10 1.65 -4.76 1.75
N THR A 11 2.42 -4.58 2.82
CA THR A 11 3.79 -4.08 2.78
C THR A 11 4.70 -5.01 1.98
N SER A 12 4.61 -6.33 2.16
CA SER A 12 5.46 -7.28 1.42
C SER A 12 5.16 -7.25 -0.08
N VAL A 13 3.89 -7.17 -0.47
CA VAL A 13 3.51 -7.02 -1.88
C VAL A 13 3.99 -5.67 -2.43
N LEU A 14 3.82 -4.59 -1.68
CA LEU A 14 4.27 -3.25 -2.10
C LEU A 14 5.79 -3.23 -2.34
N VAL A 15 6.57 -3.75 -1.40
CA VAL A 15 8.04 -3.85 -1.52
C VAL A 15 8.44 -4.71 -2.71
N SER A 16 7.80 -5.86 -2.91
CA SER A 16 8.06 -6.70 -4.09
C SER A 16 7.74 -5.98 -5.41
N MET A 17 6.69 -5.15 -5.46
CA MET A 17 6.37 -4.33 -6.63
C MET A 17 7.38 -3.18 -6.84
N ILE A 18 7.93 -2.60 -5.79
CA ILE A 18 9.01 -1.61 -5.86
C ILE A 18 10.25 -2.24 -6.51
N GLU A 19 10.68 -3.38 -5.99
CA GLU A 19 11.88 -4.10 -6.45
C GLU A 19 11.73 -4.59 -7.90
N SER A 20 10.62 -5.26 -8.22
CA SER A 20 10.39 -5.81 -9.57
C SER A 20 10.26 -4.76 -10.68
N ARG A 21 10.00 -3.50 -10.31
CA ARG A 21 9.87 -2.37 -11.25
C ARG A 21 11.07 -1.44 -11.26
N ASP A 22 12.11 -1.76 -10.49
CA ASP A 22 13.34 -0.98 -10.37
C ASP A 22 13.04 0.51 -10.06
N LEU A 23 12.13 0.73 -9.09
CA LEU A 23 11.78 2.08 -8.67
C LEU A 23 12.89 2.65 -7.77
N PRO A 24 13.32 3.89 -8.00
CA PRO A 24 14.40 4.51 -7.24
C PRO A 24 13.88 5.04 -5.90
N VAL A 25 13.39 4.14 -5.05
CA VAL A 25 12.84 4.44 -3.72
C VAL A 25 13.99 4.64 -2.74
N VAL A 26 13.97 5.77 -2.03
CA VAL A 26 14.94 6.08 -0.96
C VAL A 26 14.36 5.83 0.43
N ASP A 27 13.03 5.86 0.57
CA ASP A 27 12.34 5.52 1.81
C ASP A 27 10.92 5.01 1.52
N VAL A 28 10.45 4.06 2.32
CA VAL A 28 9.09 3.54 2.27
C VAL A 28 8.59 3.24 3.67
N ALA A 29 7.43 3.76 4.01
CA ALA A 29 6.74 3.50 5.26
C ALA A 29 5.29 3.12 4.98
N VAL A 30 4.72 2.25 5.80
CA VAL A 30 3.31 1.86 5.72
C VAL A 30 2.73 1.91 7.11
N ASP A 31 1.80 2.85 7.30
CA ASP A 31 0.93 2.87 8.46
C ASP A 31 -0.42 2.24 8.10
N SER A 32 -1.11 1.67 9.09
CA SER A 32 -2.43 1.07 8.87
C SER A 32 -3.30 1.22 10.09
N GLU A 33 -4.55 1.62 9.86
CA GLU A 33 -5.54 1.82 10.91
C GLU A 33 -6.80 1.01 10.62
N GLY A 34 -7.45 0.56 11.70
CA GLY A 34 -8.78 -0.02 11.65
C GLY A 34 -9.77 0.99 12.21
N LEU A 35 -10.85 1.22 11.49
CA LEU A 35 -11.92 2.14 11.85
C LEU A 35 -13.23 1.37 11.88
N THR A 36 -14.05 1.65 12.89
CA THR A 36 -15.41 1.12 12.99
C THR A 36 -16.38 2.29 12.92
N SER A 37 -17.31 2.27 11.96
CA SER A 37 -18.40 3.25 11.83
C SER A 37 -19.64 2.53 11.37
N ASP A 38 -20.80 2.83 11.95
CA ASP A 38 -22.11 2.31 11.53
C ASP A 38 -22.13 0.78 11.32
N ASP A 39 -21.61 0.03 12.31
CA ASP A 39 -21.45 -1.44 12.29
C ASP A 39 -20.52 -2.01 11.19
N GLU A 40 -19.82 -1.14 10.46
CA GLU A 40 -18.87 -1.52 9.42
C GLU A 40 -17.43 -1.37 9.89
N PHE A 41 -16.65 -2.45 9.74
CA PHE A 41 -15.21 -2.43 9.99
C PHE A 41 -14.44 -2.19 8.70
N LYS A 42 -13.60 -1.16 8.69
CA LYS A 42 -12.71 -0.84 7.57
C LYS A 42 -11.25 -0.76 7.99
N ILE A 43 -10.36 -1.13 7.09
CA ILE A 43 -8.90 -0.96 7.23
C ILE A 43 -8.45 0.07 6.20
N ILE A 44 -7.62 1.03 6.61
CA ILE A 44 -6.98 1.98 5.70
C ILE A 44 -5.47 1.80 5.76
N HIS A 45 -4.84 1.56 4.61
CA HIS A 45 -3.39 1.57 4.44
C HIS A 45 -2.92 2.94 3.98
N HIS A 46 -1.92 3.50 4.67
CA HIS A 46 -1.30 4.79 4.39
C HIS A 46 0.16 4.61 3.95
N PRO A 47 0.43 4.08 2.74
CA PRO A 47 1.79 3.94 2.25
C PRO A 47 2.38 5.30 1.87
N ARG A 48 3.58 5.57 2.39
CA ARG A 48 4.41 6.71 2.05
C ARG A 48 5.62 6.23 1.28
N ILE A 49 5.77 6.66 0.03
CA ILE A 49 6.92 6.31 -0.81
C ILE A 49 7.69 7.58 -1.14
N VAL A 50 8.98 7.59 -0.82
CA VAL A 50 9.90 8.65 -1.19
C VAL A 50 10.79 8.12 -2.32
N LEU A 51 10.67 8.73 -3.49
CA LEU A 51 11.53 8.48 -4.64
C LEU A 51 12.72 9.43 -4.63
N SER A 52 13.82 9.02 -5.26
CA SER A 52 14.93 9.91 -5.56
C SER A 52 14.49 11.08 -6.45
N GLU A 53 15.07 12.26 -6.28
CA GLU A 53 14.96 13.44 -7.16
C GLU A 53 15.27 13.13 -8.63
N LYS A 54 16.04 12.05 -8.89
CA LYS A 54 16.37 11.59 -10.25
C LYS A 54 15.28 10.69 -10.86
N ALA A 55 14.19 10.42 -10.15
CA ALA A 55 13.11 9.59 -10.64
C ALA A 55 12.50 10.21 -11.91
N THR A 56 12.40 9.38 -12.94
CA THR A 56 11.74 9.77 -14.18
C THR A 56 10.23 9.90 -13.96
N GLU A 57 9.57 10.70 -14.80
CA GLU A 57 8.12 10.82 -14.82
C GLU A 57 7.42 9.44 -14.93
N LYS A 58 7.98 8.52 -15.70
CA LYS A 58 7.48 7.14 -15.82
C LYS A 58 7.59 6.37 -14.49
N GLN A 59 8.68 6.56 -13.74
CA GLN A 59 8.85 5.94 -12.42
C GLN A 59 7.90 6.54 -11.39
N ILE A 60 7.68 7.86 -11.41
CA ILE A 60 6.71 8.54 -10.54
C ILE A 60 5.28 8.02 -10.82
N GLN A 61 4.90 7.92 -12.10
CA GLN A 61 3.60 7.34 -12.46
C GLN A 61 3.49 5.86 -12.08
N SER A 62 4.57 5.10 -12.21
CA SER A 62 4.61 3.70 -11.78
C SER A 62 4.44 3.58 -10.27
N ALA A 63 5.13 4.40 -9.47
CA ALA A 63 5.00 4.47 -8.02
C ALA A 63 3.57 4.80 -7.57
N ASN A 64 2.92 5.77 -8.21
CA ASN A 64 1.52 6.09 -7.95
C ASN A 64 0.58 4.88 -8.18
N ARG A 65 0.87 4.05 -9.18
CA ARG A 65 0.05 2.89 -9.52
C ARG A 65 0.27 1.70 -8.58
N ILE A 66 1.46 1.56 -7.97
CA ILE A 66 1.74 0.37 -7.16
C ILE A 66 1.02 0.37 -5.83
N CYS A 67 0.69 1.52 -5.23
CA CYS A 67 -0.03 1.56 -3.96
C CYS A 67 -1.38 0.82 -4.04
N ALA A 68 -2.19 1.12 -5.07
CA ALA A 68 -3.46 0.42 -5.32
C ALA A 68 -3.26 -0.98 -5.93
N ALA A 69 -2.16 -1.23 -6.64
CA ALA A 69 -1.86 -2.57 -7.15
C ALA A 69 -1.44 -3.53 -6.03
N ALA A 70 -0.75 -3.05 -5.01
CA ALA A 70 -0.31 -3.84 -3.87
C ALA A 70 -1.49 -4.40 -3.07
N ASP A 71 -2.54 -3.61 -2.86
CA ASP A 71 -3.77 -4.08 -2.22
C ASP A 71 -4.48 -5.19 -3.02
N ARG A 72 -4.52 -5.05 -4.36
CA ARG A 72 -5.05 -6.12 -5.23
C ARG A 72 -4.21 -7.40 -5.18
N GLY A 73 -2.90 -7.27 -5.00
CA GLY A 73 -1.97 -8.39 -4.87
C GLY A 73 -1.94 -9.03 -3.48
N CYS A 74 -2.41 -8.34 -2.44
CA CYS A 74 -2.34 -8.86 -1.07
C CYS A 74 -3.39 -9.96 -0.81
N THR A 75 -2.90 -11.16 -0.49
CA THR A 75 -3.73 -12.32 -0.16
C THR A 75 -4.62 -12.08 1.06
N VAL A 76 -4.11 -11.44 2.11
CA VAL A 76 -4.88 -11.13 3.32
C VAL A 76 -5.99 -10.13 3.00
N ALA A 77 -5.69 -9.07 2.24
CA ALA A 77 -6.70 -8.09 1.84
C ALA A 77 -7.83 -8.75 1.03
N ASN A 78 -7.48 -9.62 0.07
CA ASN A 78 -8.46 -10.36 -0.71
C ASN A 78 -9.31 -11.33 0.12
N LEU A 79 -8.75 -11.93 1.17
CA LEU A 79 -9.51 -12.77 2.11
C LEU A 79 -10.49 -11.93 2.94
N LEU A 80 -10.04 -10.79 3.45
CA LEU A 80 -10.84 -9.88 4.27
C LEU A 80 -12.00 -9.26 3.49
N LYS A 81 -11.77 -8.84 2.24
CA LYS A 81 -12.84 -8.34 1.36
C LYS A 81 -13.93 -9.37 1.10
N LYS A 82 -13.60 -10.66 1.03
CA LYS A 82 -14.59 -11.75 0.93
C LYS A 82 -15.39 -11.95 2.21
N ALA A 83 -14.85 -11.51 3.34
CA ALA A 83 -15.52 -11.49 4.64
C ALA A 83 -16.18 -10.13 4.92
N ASP A 84 -16.48 -9.35 3.87
CA ASP A 84 -17.17 -8.06 3.93
C ASP A 84 -16.42 -6.95 4.67
N VAL A 85 -15.12 -7.11 4.89
CA VAL A 85 -14.27 -6.03 5.43
C VAL A 85 -13.87 -5.09 4.32
N LYS A 86 -14.18 -3.80 4.48
CA LYS A 86 -13.71 -2.75 3.56
C LYS A 86 -12.21 -2.50 3.76
N ILE A 87 -11.49 -2.37 2.66
CA ILE A 87 -10.07 -2.00 2.67
C ILE A 87 -9.85 -0.87 1.68
N GLU A 88 -9.23 0.20 2.15
CA GLU A 88 -8.86 1.37 1.37
C GLU A 88 -7.34 1.59 1.39
N VAL A 89 -6.83 2.24 0.36
CA VAL A 89 -5.42 2.64 0.27
C VAL A 89 -5.35 4.12 -0.04
N GLN A 90 -4.64 4.87 0.80
CA GLN A 90 -4.39 6.30 0.65
C GLN A 90 -2.88 6.48 0.53
N GLY A 91 -2.37 6.36 -0.70
CA GLY A 91 -0.94 6.40 -0.96
C GLY A 91 -0.43 7.79 -1.30
N GLU A 92 0.73 8.14 -0.74
CA GLU A 92 1.41 9.40 -0.98
C GLU A 92 2.81 9.16 -1.57
N ILE A 93 3.11 9.84 -2.68
CA ILE A 93 4.39 9.77 -3.38
C ILE A 93 5.12 11.11 -3.24
N PHE A 94 6.36 11.06 -2.77
CA PHE A 94 7.25 12.22 -2.64
C PHE A 94 8.51 12.02 -3.48
N THR A 95 9.19 13.11 -3.81
CA THR A 95 10.52 13.11 -4.44
C THR A 95 11.51 13.87 -3.56
N LYS A 96 12.70 13.32 -3.33
CA LYS A 96 13.75 13.89 -2.48
C LYS A 96 15.15 13.56 -2.99
#